data_AF-A0A2E9E9H1-F1
#
_entry.id   AF-A0A2E9E9H1-F1
#
_cell.length_a   1.000
_cell.length_b   1.000
_cell.length_c   1.000
_cell.angle_alpha   90.00
_cell.angle_beta   90.00
_cell.angle_gamma   90.00
#
_symmetry.space_group_name_H-M   'P 1'
#
loop_
_entity.id
_entity.type
_entity.pdbx_description
1 polymer ?
#
loop_
_entity_poly.entity_id
_entity_poly.type
_entity_poly.pdbx_seq_one_letter_code
_entity_poly.pdbx_strand_id
1 'polypeptide(L)'
;MQSLSVCGLFLLFACSVTANGEAKKNTLLEELENSQTSSLIKEIFYEYPSQEPKRKAGYLKKRLKEIDERVALRFLSRDNRKEIAILEFLENKESDLKKDQSFSNRVRYLSSLSYPLERCSSMLMIEKEEIEKNLSERRPEFLGPPILGQTKRPKSLFFEPNEDGRQKYLDLLAKKLNNTENLALSILENYPGSDLKIVGEREANFSFHYRDRVLRINIDNPETLPKDETIALAAFFGLPGAGAIQEKDTISLSNFLYLPSYNLGWAAYSLNELVRSDAENSRAYLRFSRLLVVLGLTDLNIHTGKWTSERGREYLKKNSSYSANREHLFLEQLQEKPGLFLSISLGRIFFNEMKRKCLEKSSSEFCGKAFHQLIVDQGPVPLPYLESLLIEKFSENLRS
;
A
#
# COMPACT_ATOMS: atom_id res chain seq x y z
N MET A 1 -52.89 -7.84 30.68
CA MET A 1 -52.97 -7.25 29.32
C MET A 1 -51.64 -7.49 28.63
N GLN A 2 -51.61 -8.41 27.67
CA GLN A 2 -50.49 -8.59 26.73
C GLN A 2 -50.51 -7.39 25.77
N SER A 3 -49.40 -6.66 25.63
CA SER A 3 -49.23 -5.70 24.53
C SER A 3 -48.35 -6.34 23.46
N LEU A 4 -48.97 -6.59 22.31
CA LEU A 4 -48.38 -7.20 21.14
C LEU A 4 -47.19 -6.40 20.59
N SER A 5 -46.18 -7.17 20.20
CA SER A 5 -45.18 -6.84 19.19
C SER A 5 -45.87 -6.40 17.89
N VAL A 6 -45.42 -5.29 17.32
CA VAL A 6 -45.71 -4.93 15.92
C VAL A 6 -44.37 -4.65 15.24
N CYS A 7 -43.78 -5.73 14.71
CA CYS A 7 -42.86 -5.65 13.57
C CYS A 7 -43.69 -5.26 12.34
N GLY A 8 -43.39 -4.09 11.76
CA GLY A 8 -43.96 -3.66 10.49
C GLY A 8 -42.87 -3.07 9.61
N LEU A 9 -42.04 -3.92 9.02
CA LEU A 9 -41.13 -3.52 7.94
C LEU A 9 -41.93 -3.57 6.63
N PHE A 10 -42.31 -2.40 6.10
CA PHE A 10 -42.91 -2.30 4.76
C PHE A 10 -41.81 -2.45 3.70
N LEU A 11 -41.77 -3.59 3.01
CA LEU A 11 -40.95 -3.80 1.81
C LEU A 11 -41.79 -3.49 0.57
N LEU A 12 -41.42 -2.43 -0.15
CA LEU A 12 -41.92 -2.13 -1.49
C LEU A 12 -41.14 -3.00 -2.49
N PHE A 13 -41.84 -3.87 -3.21
CA PHE A 13 -41.26 -4.77 -4.21
C PHE A 13 -41.24 -4.13 -5.59
N ALA A 14 -40.08 -4.11 -6.24
CA ALA A 14 -39.95 -3.84 -7.67
C ALA A 14 -39.51 -5.13 -8.37
N CYS A 15 -40.43 -5.84 -9.00
CA CYS A 15 -40.09 -6.98 -9.85
C CYS A 15 -39.61 -6.47 -11.22
N SER A 16 -38.31 -6.55 -11.52
CA SER A 16 -37.82 -6.40 -12.89
C SER A 16 -37.87 -7.76 -13.59
N VAL A 17 -38.78 -7.90 -14.55
CA VAL A 17 -38.87 -9.08 -15.43
C VAL A 17 -37.94 -8.86 -16.64
N THR A 18 -37.06 -9.81 -16.93
CA THR A 18 -36.26 -9.78 -18.17
C THR A 18 -37.12 -10.24 -19.36
N ALA A 19 -36.75 -9.81 -20.56
CA ALA A 19 -37.53 -10.03 -21.80
C ALA A 19 -37.83 -11.50 -22.16
N ASN A 20 -37.20 -12.48 -21.49
CA ASN A 20 -37.39 -13.92 -21.73
C ASN A 20 -38.28 -14.64 -20.70
N GLY A 21 -38.92 -13.94 -19.75
CA GLY A 21 -39.91 -14.57 -18.85
C GLY A 21 -39.35 -15.55 -17.82
N GLU A 22 -38.03 -15.74 -17.73
CA GLU A 22 -37.39 -16.49 -16.66
C GLU A 22 -37.14 -15.59 -15.45
N ALA A 23 -37.92 -15.78 -14.39
CA ALA A 23 -37.57 -15.23 -13.08
C ALA A 23 -36.29 -15.92 -12.60
N LYS A 24 -35.17 -15.17 -12.45
CA LYS A 24 -33.97 -15.67 -11.77
C LYS A 24 -34.35 -16.01 -10.32
N LYS A 25 -34.63 -17.29 -10.07
CA LYS A 25 -35.08 -17.83 -8.78
C LYS A 25 -34.15 -17.52 -7.58
N ASN A 26 -32.90 -17.15 -7.84
CA ASN A 26 -31.88 -16.86 -6.82
C ASN A 26 -31.70 -15.36 -6.50
N THR A 27 -32.35 -14.44 -7.22
CA THR A 27 -32.08 -12.99 -7.08
C THR A 27 -32.60 -12.37 -5.80
N LEU A 28 -33.83 -12.68 -5.38
CA LEU A 28 -34.42 -12.07 -4.18
C LEU A 28 -33.69 -12.46 -2.89
N LEU A 29 -33.20 -13.71 -2.81
CA LEU A 29 -32.42 -14.15 -1.66
C LEU A 29 -31.05 -13.46 -1.69
N GLU A 30 -30.36 -13.42 -2.83
CA GLU A 30 -29.11 -12.67 -2.96
C GLU A 30 -29.28 -11.19 -2.59
N GLU A 31 -30.32 -10.51 -3.09
CA GLU A 31 -30.64 -9.12 -2.74
C GLU A 31 -30.90 -8.94 -1.24
N LEU A 32 -31.68 -9.83 -0.64
CA LEU A 32 -31.98 -9.81 0.80
C LEU A 32 -30.69 -9.95 1.63
N GLU A 33 -29.90 -10.99 1.36
CA GLU A 33 -28.66 -11.28 2.08
C GLU A 33 -27.68 -10.09 1.95
N ASN A 34 -27.53 -9.55 0.74
CA ASN A 34 -26.66 -8.40 0.51
C ASN A 34 -27.16 -7.13 1.19
N SER A 35 -28.47 -6.85 1.14
CA SER A 35 -29.04 -5.68 1.81
C SER A 35 -28.89 -5.77 3.33
N GLN A 36 -29.06 -6.97 3.91
CA GLN A 36 -28.87 -7.19 5.33
C GLN A 36 -27.41 -6.98 5.74
N THR A 37 -26.47 -7.57 5.00
CA THR A 37 -25.04 -7.35 5.27
C THR A 37 -24.65 -5.89 5.16
N SER A 38 -25.07 -5.19 4.10
CA SER A 38 -24.74 -3.77 3.94
C SER A 38 -25.33 -2.91 5.07
N SER A 39 -26.51 -3.25 5.59
CA SER A 39 -27.07 -2.60 6.79
C SER A 39 -26.20 -2.82 8.02
N LEU A 40 -25.77 -4.06 8.27
CA LEU A 40 -24.90 -4.39 9.40
C LEU A 40 -23.53 -3.73 9.29
N ILE A 41 -22.91 -3.75 8.10
CA ILE A 41 -21.65 -3.04 7.84
C ILE A 41 -21.79 -1.54 8.09
N LYS A 42 -22.92 -0.94 7.69
CA LYS A 42 -23.21 0.47 7.96
C LYS A 42 -23.30 0.77 9.45
N GLU A 43 -23.96 -0.07 10.25
CA GLU A 43 -23.97 0.07 11.71
C GLU A 43 -22.55 0.02 12.29
N ILE A 44 -21.76 -0.99 11.88
CA ILE A 44 -20.37 -1.16 12.32
C ILE A 44 -19.54 0.07 11.97
N PHE A 45 -19.69 0.60 10.76
CA PHE A 45 -18.96 1.78 10.29
C PHE A 45 -19.15 2.99 11.22
N TYR A 46 -20.39 3.28 11.65
CA TYR A 46 -20.67 4.42 12.51
C TYR A 46 -20.32 4.16 13.98
N GLU A 47 -20.47 2.93 14.47
CA GLU A 47 -20.29 2.60 15.89
C GLU A 47 -18.86 2.21 16.25
N TYR A 48 -18.09 1.60 15.33
CA TYR A 48 -16.74 1.11 15.62
C TYR A 48 -15.77 2.20 16.10
N PRO A 49 -15.72 3.41 15.50
CA PRO A 49 -14.83 4.47 15.95
C PRO A 49 -15.11 4.96 17.37
N SER A 50 -16.37 4.88 17.83
CA SER A 50 -16.78 5.33 19.16
C SER A 50 -16.60 4.28 20.26
N GLN A 51 -16.23 3.04 19.91
CA GLN A 51 -15.95 2.00 20.90
C GLN A 51 -14.70 2.32 21.71
N GLU A 52 -14.78 2.11 23.03
CA GLU A 52 -13.59 2.16 23.90
C GLU A 52 -12.52 1.17 23.41
N PRO A 53 -11.22 1.52 23.45
CA PRO A 53 -10.15 0.64 22.97
C PRO A 53 -10.19 -0.78 23.55
N LYS A 54 -10.53 -0.92 24.84
CA LYS A 54 -10.65 -2.23 25.51
C LYS A 54 -11.86 -3.05 25.03
N ARG A 55 -12.87 -2.42 24.45
CA ARG A 55 -14.11 -3.07 23.99
C ARG A 55 -14.12 -3.40 22.50
N LYS A 56 -13.31 -2.72 21.68
CA LYS A 56 -13.25 -2.90 20.22
C LYS A 56 -13.23 -4.36 19.76
N ALA A 57 -12.31 -5.17 20.26
CA ALA A 57 -12.25 -6.58 19.89
C ALA A 57 -13.55 -7.36 20.21
N GLY A 58 -14.13 -7.14 21.39
CA GLY A 58 -15.37 -7.81 21.79
C GLY A 58 -16.58 -7.34 20.98
N TYR A 59 -16.61 -6.05 20.62
CA TYR A 59 -17.60 -5.47 19.74
C TYR A 59 -17.54 -6.11 18.34
N LEU A 60 -16.37 -6.12 17.71
CA LEU A 60 -16.18 -6.69 16.36
C LEU A 60 -16.52 -8.19 16.34
N LYS A 61 -16.07 -8.94 17.36
CA LYS A 61 -16.39 -10.36 17.51
C LYS A 61 -17.89 -10.63 17.63
N LYS A 62 -18.62 -9.78 18.38
CA LYS A 62 -20.08 -9.88 18.49
C LYS A 62 -20.74 -9.61 17.13
N ARG A 63 -20.28 -8.60 16.40
CA ARG A 63 -20.82 -8.22 15.09
C ARG A 63 -20.55 -9.27 14.00
N LEU A 64 -19.37 -9.89 14.00
CA LEU A 64 -19.09 -11.05 13.13
C LEU A 64 -20.04 -12.21 13.40
N LYS A 65 -20.20 -12.58 14.68
CA LYS A 65 -21.14 -13.64 15.07
C LYS A 65 -22.57 -13.34 14.64
N GLU A 66 -23.01 -12.09 14.77
CA GLU A 66 -24.33 -11.65 14.32
C GLU A 66 -24.51 -11.83 12.80
N ILE A 67 -23.48 -11.50 12.00
CA ILE A 67 -23.50 -11.72 10.55
C ILE A 67 -23.56 -13.23 10.24
N ASP A 68 -22.72 -14.04 10.88
CA ASP A 68 -22.68 -15.49 10.66
C ASP A 68 -24.02 -16.17 10.98
N GLU A 69 -24.75 -15.68 11.99
CA GLU A 69 -26.06 -16.22 12.39
C GLU A 69 -27.22 -15.75 11.49
N ARG A 70 -27.09 -14.58 10.85
CA ARG A 70 -28.18 -13.92 10.12
C ARG A 70 -28.05 -14.00 8.61
N VAL A 71 -26.85 -14.22 8.09
CA VAL A 71 -26.54 -14.06 6.67
C VAL A 71 -26.00 -15.35 6.07
N ALA A 72 -26.57 -15.78 4.95
CA ALA A 72 -26.05 -16.89 4.17
C ALA A 72 -24.90 -16.44 3.25
N LEU A 73 -23.66 -16.53 3.75
CA LEU A 73 -22.43 -16.03 3.09
C LEU A 73 -22.25 -16.43 1.62
N ARG A 74 -22.77 -17.60 1.20
CA ARG A 74 -22.70 -18.09 -0.18
C ARG A 74 -23.43 -17.22 -1.20
N PHE A 75 -24.37 -16.37 -0.76
CA PHE A 75 -25.15 -15.48 -1.62
C PHE A 75 -24.62 -14.04 -1.64
N LEU A 76 -23.50 -13.78 -0.96
CA LEU A 76 -22.94 -12.43 -0.90
C LEU A 76 -22.24 -12.04 -2.20
N SER A 77 -22.49 -10.79 -2.59
CA SER A 77 -21.75 -10.08 -3.63
C SER A 77 -20.27 -9.99 -3.28
N ARG A 78 -19.43 -9.65 -4.27
CA ARG A 78 -18.00 -9.42 -4.04
C ARG A 78 -17.76 -8.29 -3.04
N ASP A 79 -18.54 -7.22 -3.11
CA ASP A 79 -18.41 -6.07 -2.21
C ASP A 79 -18.73 -6.43 -0.76
N ASN A 80 -19.81 -7.16 -0.51
CA ASN A 80 -20.09 -7.59 0.86
C ASN A 80 -19.06 -8.62 1.36
N ARG A 81 -18.59 -9.55 0.52
CA ARG A 81 -17.50 -10.47 0.91
C ARG A 81 -16.20 -9.72 1.24
N LYS A 82 -15.90 -8.63 0.53
CA LYS A 82 -14.78 -7.73 0.84
C LYS A 82 -14.94 -7.15 2.24
N GLU A 83 -16.10 -6.59 2.56
CA GLU A 83 -16.36 -5.99 3.87
C GLU A 83 -16.26 -7.01 5.01
N ILE A 84 -16.72 -8.25 4.80
CA ILE A 84 -16.54 -9.34 5.78
C ILE A 84 -15.06 -9.64 6.00
N ALA A 85 -14.27 -9.78 4.93
CA ALA A 85 -12.83 -10.04 5.07
C ALA A 85 -12.09 -8.90 5.79
N ILE A 86 -12.51 -7.64 5.59
CA ILE A 86 -11.98 -6.49 6.32
C ILE A 86 -12.38 -6.56 7.79
N LEU A 87 -13.64 -6.89 8.08
CA LEU A 87 -14.15 -7.02 9.44
C LEU A 87 -13.41 -8.12 10.22
N GLU A 88 -13.20 -9.28 9.60
CA GLU A 88 -12.39 -10.38 10.15
C GLU A 88 -10.96 -9.94 10.44
N PHE A 89 -10.33 -9.19 9.53
CA PHE A 89 -8.99 -8.67 9.75
C PHE A 89 -8.94 -7.67 10.92
N LEU A 90 -9.90 -6.75 11.01
CA LEU A 90 -10.01 -5.79 12.10
C LEU A 90 -10.23 -6.49 13.45
N GLU A 91 -11.11 -7.50 13.51
CA GLU A 91 -11.34 -8.26 14.74
C GLU A 91 -10.07 -8.97 15.19
N ASN A 92 -9.41 -9.71 14.29
CA ASN A 92 -8.16 -10.40 14.60
C ASN A 92 -7.09 -9.43 15.11
N LYS A 93 -6.99 -8.25 14.50
CA LYS A 93 -6.08 -7.17 14.93
C LYS A 93 -6.37 -6.69 16.34
N GLU A 94 -7.61 -6.32 16.62
CA GLU A 94 -8.01 -5.81 17.94
C GLU A 94 -7.91 -6.89 19.03
N SER A 95 -8.17 -8.16 18.68
CA SER A 95 -8.08 -9.30 19.59
C SER A 95 -6.65 -9.64 19.99
N ASP A 96 -5.71 -9.62 19.05
CA ASP A 96 -4.31 -9.98 19.31
C ASP A 96 -3.50 -8.83 19.89
N LEU A 97 -3.77 -7.56 19.51
CA LEU A 97 -3.09 -6.40 20.12
C LEU A 97 -3.32 -6.29 21.64
N LYS A 98 -4.38 -6.93 22.16
CA LYS A 98 -4.61 -7.10 23.60
C LYS A 98 -3.64 -8.08 24.27
N LYS A 99 -3.08 -9.02 23.51
CA LYS A 99 -2.31 -10.16 24.04
C LYS A 99 -0.83 -10.06 23.70
N ASP A 100 -0.49 -9.65 22.49
CA ASP A 100 0.87 -9.70 21.97
C ASP A 100 1.15 -8.52 21.04
N GLN A 101 2.06 -7.65 21.49
CA GLN A 101 2.56 -6.48 20.77
C GLN A 101 3.94 -6.72 20.14
N SER A 102 4.30 -7.99 19.93
CA SER A 102 5.53 -8.39 19.27
C SER A 102 5.72 -7.73 17.91
N PHE A 103 6.98 -7.59 17.50
CA PHE A 103 7.33 -7.11 16.17
C PHE A 103 6.67 -7.94 15.07
N SER A 104 6.59 -9.27 15.23
CA SER A 104 5.92 -10.17 14.30
C SER A 104 4.45 -9.80 14.09
N ASN A 105 3.70 -9.59 15.18
CA ASN A 105 2.30 -9.17 15.10
C ASN A 105 2.14 -7.80 14.46
N ARG A 106 3.03 -6.87 14.81
CA ARG A 106 3.02 -5.55 14.19
C ARG A 106 3.22 -5.62 12.67
N VAL A 107 4.19 -6.42 12.21
CA VAL A 107 4.43 -6.65 10.78
C VAL A 107 3.20 -7.32 10.14
N ARG A 108 2.60 -8.30 10.79
CA ARG A 108 1.35 -8.93 10.32
C ARG A 108 0.21 -7.93 10.13
N TYR A 109 0.06 -6.94 11.01
CA TYR A 109 -1.01 -5.94 10.87
C TYR A 109 -0.71 -4.78 9.94
N LEU A 110 0.56 -4.46 9.73
CA LEU A 110 0.97 -3.50 8.70
C LEU A 110 0.95 -4.14 7.31
N SER A 111 1.12 -5.46 7.23
CA SER A 111 1.21 -6.19 5.97
C SER A 111 -0.04 -6.97 5.57
N SER A 112 -0.88 -7.35 6.54
CA SER A 112 -1.88 -8.43 6.48
C SER A 112 -1.35 -9.83 6.16
N LEU A 113 -0.02 -10.01 6.14
CA LEU A 113 0.64 -11.25 5.79
C LEU A 113 1.24 -11.92 7.04
N SER A 114 1.19 -13.24 7.09
CA SER A 114 1.64 -14.05 8.25
C SER A 114 2.93 -14.83 7.95
N TYR A 115 3.84 -14.26 7.16
CA TYR A 115 5.12 -14.92 6.86
C TYR A 115 6.04 -14.97 8.09
N PRO A 116 6.73 -16.10 8.35
CA PRO A 116 7.80 -16.14 9.35
C PRO A 116 8.88 -15.10 9.06
N LEU A 117 9.44 -14.47 10.10
CA LEU A 117 10.43 -13.39 9.94
C LEU A 117 11.72 -13.85 9.25
N GLU A 118 12.10 -15.12 9.43
CA GLU A 118 13.23 -15.75 8.72
C GLU A 118 12.95 -15.80 7.21
N ARG A 119 11.72 -16.14 6.82
CA ARG A 119 11.29 -16.16 5.42
C ARG A 119 11.30 -14.74 4.85
N CYS A 120 10.83 -13.74 5.61
CA CYS A 120 10.89 -12.34 5.20
C CYS A 120 12.32 -11.89 4.88
N SER A 121 13.30 -12.29 5.70
CA SER A 121 14.71 -11.97 5.47
C SER A 121 15.19 -12.48 4.11
N SER A 122 14.92 -13.75 3.79
CA SER A 122 15.33 -14.34 2.51
C SER A 122 14.65 -13.68 1.32
N MET A 123 13.35 -13.38 1.44
CA MET A 123 12.58 -12.69 0.41
C MET A 123 13.16 -11.31 0.08
N LEU A 124 13.50 -10.51 1.11
CA LEU A 124 14.11 -9.18 0.90
C LEU A 124 15.52 -9.25 0.33
N MET A 125 16.31 -10.27 0.67
CA MET A 125 17.63 -10.46 0.07
C MET A 125 17.54 -10.75 -1.44
N ILE A 126 16.61 -11.60 -1.86
CA ILE A 126 16.35 -11.89 -3.28
C ILE A 126 15.92 -10.60 -4.01
N GLU A 127 14.98 -9.85 -3.43
CA GLU A 127 14.50 -8.59 -4.02
C GLU A 127 15.65 -7.56 -4.16
N LYS A 128 16.53 -7.48 -3.15
CA LYS A 128 17.71 -6.60 -3.20
C LYS A 128 18.65 -7.01 -4.34
N GLU A 129 18.94 -8.30 -4.48
CA GLU A 129 19.82 -8.83 -5.53
C GLU A 129 19.27 -8.55 -6.92
N GLU A 130 17.96 -8.71 -7.13
CA GLU A 130 17.30 -8.41 -8.41
C GLU A 130 17.40 -6.92 -8.76
N ILE A 131 17.14 -6.02 -7.79
CA ILE A 131 17.28 -4.57 -7.99
C ILE A 131 18.73 -4.20 -8.33
N GLU A 132 19.70 -4.80 -7.65
CA GLU A 132 21.13 -4.55 -7.89
C GLU A 132 21.60 -5.06 -9.24
N LYS A 133 21.10 -6.21 -9.68
CA LYS A 133 21.31 -6.72 -11.04
C LYS A 133 20.75 -5.75 -12.08
N ASN A 134 19.50 -5.30 -11.91
CA ASN A 134 18.88 -4.32 -12.82
C ASN A 134 19.63 -2.98 -12.87
N LEU A 135 20.23 -2.56 -11.76
CA LEU A 135 21.07 -1.36 -11.69
C LEU A 135 22.41 -1.51 -12.41
N SER A 136 23.02 -2.71 -12.40
CA SER A 136 24.32 -2.98 -13.01
C SER A 136 24.23 -3.17 -14.52
N GLU A 137 23.15 -3.78 -15.01
CA GLU A 137 22.90 -4.01 -16.44
C GLU A 137 22.58 -2.71 -17.20
N ARG A 138 22.06 -1.69 -16.52
CA ARG A 138 21.76 -0.38 -17.13
C ARG A 138 23.03 0.46 -17.24
N ARG A 139 23.51 0.65 -18.47
CA ARG A 139 24.68 1.50 -18.80
C ARG A 139 24.52 2.91 -18.19
N PRO A 140 25.61 3.55 -17.75
CA PRO A 140 25.57 4.93 -17.29
C PRO A 140 25.43 5.88 -18.48
N GLU A 141 24.21 6.11 -18.96
CA GLU A 141 23.96 7.26 -19.82
C GLU A 141 23.84 8.50 -18.93
N PHE A 142 24.91 9.31 -18.96
CA PHE A 142 25.00 10.68 -18.44
C PHE A 142 25.07 10.97 -16.92
N LEU A 143 25.09 9.96 -16.05
CA LEU A 143 25.55 10.17 -14.67
C LEU A 143 26.55 9.08 -14.32
N GLY A 144 27.79 9.49 -14.06
CA GLY A 144 28.85 8.61 -13.58
C GLY A 144 28.38 7.74 -12.40
N PRO A 145 29.08 6.62 -12.13
CA PRO A 145 28.66 5.68 -11.11
C PRO A 145 28.40 6.42 -9.79
N PRO A 146 27.32 6.11 -9.05
CA PRO A 146 27.25 6.49 -7.65
C PRO A 146 28.35 5.67 -6.96
N ILE A 147 29.51 6.29 -6.76
CA ILE A 147 30.60 5.63 -6.05
C ILE A 147 30.21 5.61 -4.58
N LEU A 148 29.70 4.45 -4.15
CA LEU A 148 29.49 4.12 -2.74
C LEU A 148 30.74 4.54 -1.95
N GLY A 149 30.59 5.46 -1.00
CA GLY A 149 31.68 5.91 -0.14
C GLY A 149 32.49 7.14 -0.61
N GLN A 150 32.13 7.86 -1.68
CA GLN A 150 32.76 9.17 -1.93
C GLN A 150 32.28 10.26 -0.97
N THR A 151 33.23 11.04 -0.44
CA THR A 151 33.04 12.16 0.50
C THR A 151 32.62 13.47 -0.17
N LYS A 152 32.72 13.60 -1.50
CA LYS A 152 32.31 14.80 -2.25
C LYS A 152 31.41 14.44 -3.42
N ARG A 153 30.16 14.90 -3.38
CA ARG A 153 29.19 14.71 -4.45
C ARG A 153 29.21 15.92 -5.40
N PRO A 154 28.93 15.75 -6.70
CA PRO A 154 28.86 16.88 -7.62
C PRO A 154 27.77 17.87 -7.16
N LYS A 155 28.15 19.13 -6.92
CA LYS A 155 27.21 20.19 -6.46
C LYS A 155 26.01 20.35 -7.40
N SER A 156 26.17 20.06 -8.69
CA SER A 156 25.10 20.12 -9.70
C SER A 156 23.91 19.21 -9.40
N LEU A 157 24.10 18.14 -8.63
CA LEU A 157 23.05 17.18 -8.25
C LEU A 157 22.17 17.65 -7.08
N PHE A 158 22.52 18.75 -6.43
CA PHE A 158 21.87 19.25 -5.21
C PHE A 158 21.44 20.70 -5.34
N PHE A 159 20.79 21.20 -4.30
CA PHE A 159 20.28 22.57 -4.21
C PHE A 159 21.15 23.39 -3.25
N GLU A 160 21.09 24.71 -3.38
CA GLU A 160 21.81 25.60 -2.48
C GLU A 160 21.20 25.60 -1.07
N PRO A 161 22.00 25.72 0.01
CA PRO A 161 21.53 25.69 1.39
C PRO A 161 20.91 27.04 1.82
N ASN A 162 19.94 27.55 1.05
CA ASN A 162 19.23 28.80 1.31
C ASN A 162 17.71 28.63 1.00
N GLU A 163 16.90 29.66 1.27
CA GLU A 163 15.45 29.59 1.03
C GLU A 163 15.09 29.37 -0.44
N ASP A 164 15.85 29.96 -1.37
CA ASP A 164 15.67 29.75 -2.81
C ASP A 164 15.95 28.29 -3.21
N GLY A 165 16.99 27.66 -2.66
CA GLY A 165 17.30 26.25 -2.88
C GLY A 165 16.24 25.30 -2.31
N ARG A 166 15.66 25.62 -1.14
CA ARG A 166 14.50 24.90 -0.59
C ARG A 166 13.30 25.00 -1.52
N GLN A 167 12.95 26.21 -1.96
CA GLN A 167 11.81 26.42 -2.86
C GLN A 167 12.03 25.71 -4.20
N LYS A 168 13.22 25.80 -4.79
CA LYS A 168 13.58 25.09 -6.02
C LYS A 168 13.46 23.57 -5.89
N TYR A 169 13.74 23.00 -4.72
CA TYR A 169 13.51 21.58 -4.48
C TYR A 169 12.02 21.24 -4.52
N LEU A 170 11.19 22.01 -3.82
CA LEU A 170 9.74 21.82 -3.78
C LEU A 170 9.11 22.03 -5.17
N ASP A 171 9.54 23.06 -5.90
CA ASP A 171 9.09 23.34 -7.27
C ASP A 171 9.47 22.20 -8.22
N LEU A 172 10.69 21.65 -8.10
CA LEU A 172 11.09 20.50 -8.89
C LEU A 172 10.23 19.28 -8.57
N LEU A 173 9.98 18.99 -7.29
CA LEU A 173 9.15 17.87 -6.88
C LEU A 173 7.71 18.02 -7.38
N ALA A 174 7.11 19.22 -7.26
CA ALA A 174 5.79 19.53 -7.79
C ALA A 174 5.73 19.37 -9.32
N LYS A 175 6.75 19.85 -10.04
CA LYS A 175 6.88 19.62 -11.49
C LYS A 175 6.96 18.13 -11.83
N LYS A 176 7.70 17.35 -11.03
CA LYS A 176 7.84 15.91 -11.24
C LYS A 176 6.53 15.16 -10.99
N LEU A 177 5.68 15.59 -10.06
CA LEU A 177 4.33 15.04 -9.90
C LEU A 177 3.51 15.16 -11.19
N ASN A 178 3.44 16.35 -11.78
CA ASN A 178 2.74 16.56 -13.05
C ASN A 178 3.29 15.68 -14.18
N ASN A 179 4.61 15.46 -14.20
CA ASN A 179 5.22 14.58 -15.19
C ASN A 179 4.81 13.10 -14.99
N THR A 180 4.75 12.62 -13.74
CA THR A 180 4.42 11.22 -13.47
C THR A 180 2.94 10.93 -13.65
N GLU A 181 2.05 11.93 -13.57
CA GLU A 181 0.65 11.76 -13.99
C GLU A 181 0.56 11.31 -15.45
N ASN A 182 1.30 11.95 -16.36
CA ASN A 182 1.31 11.53 -17.77
C ASN A 182 1.86 10.10 -17.96
N LEU A 183 2.81 9.69 -17.13
CA LEU A 183 3.36 8.33 -17.15
C LEU A 183 2.37 7.29 -16.56
N ALA A 184 1.39 7.72 -15.76
CA ALA A 184 0.46 6.80 -15.13
C ALA A 184 -0.39 6.03 -16.15
N LEU A 185 -0.70 6.64 -17.32
CA LEU A 185 -1.35 5.94 -18.43
C LEU A 185 -0.52 4.81 -19.04
N SER A 186 0.79 4.72 -18.76
CA SER A 186 1.60 3.56 -19.17
C SER A 186 1.33 2.32 -18.30
N ILE A 187 0.77 2.51 -17.10
CA ILE A 187 0.55 1.47 -16.09
C ILE A 187 -0.94 1.23 -15.84
N LEU A 188 -1.76 2.28 -15.85
CA LEU A 188 -3.18 2.25 -15.50
C LEU A 188 -4.05 2.55 -16.73
N GLU A 189 -5.27 2.02 -16.75
CA GLU A 189 -6.26 2.32 -17.79
C GLU A 189 -6.84 3.72 -17.57
N ASN A 190 -7.11 4.05 -16.31
CA ASN A 190 -7.54 5.36 -15.86
C ASN A 190 -7.04 5.61 -14.43
N TYR A 191 -7.06 6.86 -14.01
CA TYR A 191 -6.76 7.25 -12.63
C TYR A 191 -7.53 8.51 -12.29
N PRO A 192 -7.96 8.68 -11.02
CA PRO A 192 -8.29 10.01 -10.55
C PRO A 192 -7.00 10.85 -10.55
N GLY A 193 -7.10 12.15 -10.85
CA GLY A 193 -5.98 13.07 -10.64
C GLY A 193 -5.44 12.95 -9.20
N SER A 194 -4.15 13.25 -9.00
CA SER A 194 -3.57 13.10 -7.67
C SER A 194 -3.90 14.30 -6.78
N ASP A 195 -4.61 14.09 -5.68
CA ASP A 195 -4.80 15.13 -4.65
C ASP A 195 -3.61 15.24 -3.68
N LEU A 196 -2.44 14.71 -4.05
CA LEU A 196 -1.26 14.70 -3.20
C LEU A 196 -0.79 16.13 -2.91
N LYS A 197 -0.71 16.47 -1.62
CA LYS A 197 -0.16 17.75 -1.15
C LYS A 197 1.30 17.57 -0.74
N ILE A 198 2.17 18.46 -1.20
CA ILE A 198 3.56 18.54 -0.75
C ILE A 198 3.69 19.63 0.30
N VAL A 199 4.34 19.31 1.42
CA VAL A 199 4.68 20.26 2.46
C VAL A 199 6.17 20.16 2.77
N GLY A 200 6.90 21.27 2.67
CA GLY A 200 8.25 21.37 3.18
C GLY A 200 8.22 21.69 4.68
N GLU A 201 8.88 20.89 5.49
CA GLU A 201 9.00 21.10 6.94
C GLU A 201 10.46 21.31 7.34
N ARG A 202 10.66 22.23 8.28
CA ARG A 202 11.96 22.51 8.91
C ARG A 202 12.00 21.90 10.30
N GLU A 203 13.19 21.61 10.79
CA GLU A 203 13.46 21.02 12.10
C GLU A 203 12.73 19.68 12.32
N ALA A 204 12.51 18.93 11.23
CA ALA A 204 11.78 17.69 11.24
C ALA A 204 12.69 16.49 11.60
N ASN A 205 12.18 15.56 12.41
CA ASN A 205 12.86 14.33 12.81
C ASN A 205 12.75 13.16 11.81
N PHE A 206 12.32 13.44 10.57
CA PHE A 206 12.21 12.46 9.49
C PHE A 206 12.83 13.00 8.19
N SER A 207 13.22 12.12 7.25
CA SER A 207 13.64 12.58 5.91
C SER A 207 12.42 12.95 5.07
N PHE A 208 11.42 12.07 5.04
CA PHE A 208 10.11 12.32 4.46
C PHE A 208 9.06 11.52 5.21
N HIS A 209 7.82 11.99 5.21
CA HIS A 209 6.69 11.34 5.86
C HIS A 209 5.42 11.53 5.02
N TYR A 210 4.81 10.41 4.64
CA TYR A 210 3.55 10.39 3.91
C TYR A 210 2.41 9.93 4.83
N ARG A 211 1.35 10.72 4.88
CA ARG A 211 0.11 10.38 5.59
C ARG A 211 -1.05 11.19 5.03
N ASP A 212 -2.20 10.55 4.87
CA ASP A 212 -3.48 11.18 4.50
C ASP A 212 -3.33 12.10 3.27
N ARG A 213 -2.70 11.58 2.20
CA ARG A 213 -2.39 12.31 0.95
C ARG A 213 -1.53 13.57 1.12
N VAL A 214 -0.77 13.67 2.21
CA VAL A 214 0.22 14.73 2.43
C VAL A 214 1.62 14.13 2.52
N LEU A 215 2.49 14.51 1.59
CA LEU A 215 3.92 14.22 1.61
C LEU A 215 4.68 15.39 2.25
N ARG A 216 5.17 15.15 3.46
CA ARG A 216 6.06 16.07 4.19
C ARG A 216 7.51 15.75 3.88
N ILE A 217 8.29 16.75 3.52
CA ILE A 217 9.73 16.61 3.25
C ILE A 217 10.51 17.47 4.22
N ASN A 218 11.54 16.91 4.86
CA ASN A 218 12.51 17.73 5.59
C ASN A 218 13.35 18.54 4.60
N ILE A 219 13.29 19.86 4.71
CA ILE A 219 13.99 20.82 3.85
C ILE A 219 15.09 21.60 4.58
N ASP A 220 15.54 21.13 5.75
CA ASP A 220 16.62 21.78 6.52
C ASP A 220 17.93 21.84 5.72
N ASN A 221 18.24 20.74 5.03
CA ASN A 221 19.50 20.56 4.32
C ASN A 221 19.26 20.22 2.84
N PRO A 222 18.82 21.18 2.01
CA PRO A 222 18.49 20.94 0.60
C PRO A 222 19.73 20.52 -0.23
N GLU A 223 20.94 20.81 0.27
CA GLU A 223 22.21 20.31 -0.28
C GLU A 223 22.42 18.79 -0.09
N THR A 224 21.53 18.13 0.67
CA THR A 224 21.54 16.67 0.88
C THR A 224 20.35 15.96 0.22
N LEU A 225 19.48 16.71 -0.47
CA LEU A 225 18.34 16.20 -1.21
C LEU A 225 18.72 16.03 -2.70
N PRO A 226 18.92 14.80 -3.21
CA PRO A 226 19.30 14.57 -4.59
C PRO A 226 18.19 15.00 -5.54
N LYS A 227 18.54 15.73 -6.60
CA LYS A 227 17.59 16.13 -7.67
C LYS A 227 16.94 14.92 -8.33
N ASP A 228 17.70 13.85 -8.57
CA ASP A 228 17.22 12.63 -9.23
C ASP A 228 16.23 11.82 -8.37
N GLU A 229 16.21 12.01 -7.05
CA GLU A 229 15.25 11.35 -6.16
C GLU A 229 13.81 11.87 -6.38
N THR A 230 13.66 13.13 -6.82
CA THR A 230 12.35 13.79 -6.92
C THR A 230 11.36 13.09 -7.85
N ILE A 231 11.82 12.52 -8.97
CA ILE A 231 10.95 11.75 -9.88
C ILE A 231 10.48 10.45 -9.23
N ALA A 232 11.34 9.78 -8.45
CA ALA A 232 10.96 8.56 -7.74
C ALA A 232 9.99 8.85 -6.59
N LEU A 233 10.19 9.93 -5.83
CA LEU A 233 9.24 10.37 -4.80
C LEU A 233 7.89 10.75 -5.41
N ALA A 234 7.89 11.47 -6.53
CA ALA A 234 6.68 11.84 -7.26
C ALA A 234 5.91 10.60 -7.73
N ALA A 235 6.57 9.65 -8.37
CA ALA A 235 5.95 8.42 -8.84
C ALA A 235 5.45 7.53 -7.69
N PHE A 236 6.20 7.45 -6.59
CA PHE A 236 5.89 6.61 -5.45
C PHE A 236 4.72 7.14 -4.63
N PHE A 237 4.74 8.41 -4.24
CA PHE A 237 3.69 8.98 -3.40
C PHE A 237 2.49 9.53 -4.21
N GLY A 238 2.74 9.97 -5.44
CA GLY A 238 1.70 10.42 -6.37
C GLY A 238 1.28 9.29 -7.31
N LEU A 239 1.11 9.62 -8.59
CA LEU A 239 0.75 8.67 -9.64
C LEU A 239 2.00 8.11 -10.33
N PRO A 240 2.02 6.82 -10.70
CA PRO A 240 0.95 5.81 -10.54
C PRO A 240 1.01 5.04 -9.21
N GLY A 241 1.82 5.48 -8.24
CA GLY A 241 2.00 4.82 -6.96
C GLY A 241 0.83 5.05 -5.98
N ALA A 242 1.15 5.49 -4.76
CA ALA A 242 0.20 5.56 -3.65
C ALA A 242 -0.99 6.49 -3.94
N GLY A 243 -0.77 7.56 -4.73
CA GLY A 243 -1.81 8.49 -5.14
C GLY A 243 -2.82 7.92 -6.13
N ALA A 244 -2.56 6.75 -6.72
CA ALA A 244 -3.53 6.06 -7.57
C ALA A 244 -4.62 5.36 -6.75
N ILE A 245 -4.28 4.85 -5.55
CA ILE A 245 -5.21 4.09 -4.71
C ILE A 245 -6.38 4.97 -4.28
N GLN A 246 -7.58 4.58 -4.71
CA GLN A 246 -8.78 5.35 -4.44
C GLN A 246 -9.27 5.12 -3.01
N GLU A 247 -9.41 6.21 -2.25
CA GLU A 247 -10.27 6.24 -1.07
C GLU A 247 -11.66 6.60 -1.57
N LYS A 248 -12.57 5.62 -1.63
CA LYS A 248 -13.95 5.89 -2.02
C LYS A 248 -14.68 6.50 -0.83
N ASP A 249 -15.27 7.70 -1.00
CA ASP A 249 -16.19 8.34 -0.04
C ASP A 249 -17.49 7.54 0.06
N THR A 250 -17.37 6.35 0.63
CA THR A 250 -18.42 5.34 0.74
C THR A 250 -18.38 4.75 2.14
N ILE A 251 -19.51 4.21 2.57
CA ILE A 251 -19.62 3.49 3.82
C ILE A 251 -18.91 2.15 3.65
N SER A 252 -17.63 2.10 4.04
CA SER A 252 -16.78 0.91 3.95
C SER A 252 -15.85 0.83 5.16
N LEU A 253 -15.64 -0.39 5.65
CA LEU A 253 -14.71 -0.65 6.74
C LEU A 253 -13.24 -0.49 6.30
N SER A 254 -12.96 -0.40 4.99
CA SER A 254 -11.60 -0.11 4.49
C SER A 254 -11.05 1.20 5.03
N ASN A 255 -11.91 2.15 5.42
CA ASN A 255 -11.53 3.43 5.99
C ASN A 255 -10.86 3.30 7.37
N PHE A 256 -10.95 2.13 8.00
CA PHE A 256 -10.28 1.82 9.27
C PHE A 256 -9.00 1.01 9.08
N LEU A 257 -8.63 0.68 7.84
CA LEU A 257 -7.41 -0.05 7.55
C LEU A 257 -6.21 0.89 7.46
N TYR A 258 -5.11 0.41 8.01
CA TYR A 258 -3.78 0.99 7.79
C TYR A 258 -2.86 -0.13 7.34
N LEU A 259 -2.72 -0.28 6.02
CA LEU A 259 -1.95 -1.34 5.36
C LEU A 259 -0.88 -0.71 4.45
N PRO A 260 0.29 -0.32 4.98
CA PRO A 260 1.40 0.15 4.13
C PRO A 260 1.82 -0.88 3.07
N SER A 261 1.68 -2.18 3.32
CA SER A 261 1.93 -3.20 2.28
C SER A 261 1.00 -3.07 1.09
N TYR A 262 -0.23 -2.59 1.27
CA TYR A 262 -1.15 -2.36 0.17
C TYR A 262 -0.77 -1.06 -0.55
N ASN A 263 -0.85 0.07 0.15
CA ASN A 263 -0.74 1.38 -0.48
C ASN A 263 0.69 1.69 -0.96
N LEU A 264 1.66 1.52 -0.05
CA LEU A 264 3.07 1.83 -0.35
C LEU A 264 3.78 0.62 -0.98
N GLY A 265 3.30 -0.60 -0.76
CA GLY A 265 3.77 -1.77 -1.50
C GLY A 265 3.34 -1.73 -2.97
N TRP A 266 2.11 -1.27 -3.26
CA TRP A 266 1.69 -0.95 -4.63
C TRP A 266 2.58 0.11 -5.24
N ALA A 267 2.82 1.22 -4.53
CA ALA A 267 3.73 2.26 -4.99
C ALA A 267 5.14 1.73 -5.31
N ALA A 268 5.67 0.88 -4.43
CA ALA A 268 6.97 0.24 -4.62
C ALA A 268 6.98 -0.71 -5.83
N TYR A 269 5.87 -1.41 -6.10
CA TYR A 269 5.67 -2.22 -7.31
C TYR A 269 5.58 -1.35 -8.57
N SER A 270 4.83 -0.25 -8.55
CA SER A 270 4.66 0.63 -9.72
C SER A 270 5.99 1.25 -10.19
N LEU A 271 6.94 1.50 -9.27
CA LEU A 271 8.30 1.88 -9.65
C LEU A 271 9.00 0.82 -10.51
N ASN A 272 8.75 -0.47 -10.27
CA ASN A 272 9.28 -1.56 -11.09
C ASN A 272 8.69 -1.56 -12.50
N GLU A 273 7.41 -1.25 -12.64
CA GLU A 273 6.77 -1.13 -13.94
C GLU A 273 7.29 0.11 -14.71
N LEU A 274 7.51 1.23 -14.02
CA LEU A 274 8.08 2.46 -14.61
C LEU A 274 9.52 2.27 -15.11
N VAL A 275 10.30 1.36 -14.53
CA VAL A 275 11.65 1.04 -15.00
C VAL A 275 11.66 0.57 -16.47
N ARG A 276 10.55 0.00 -16.95
CA ARG A 276 10.38 -0.39 -18.36
C ARG A 276 9.81 0.74 -19.22
N SER A 277 8.86 1.53 -18.72
CA SER A 277 8.16 2.56 -19.51
C SER A 277 8.83 3.93 -19.52
N ASP A 278 9.73 4.22 -18.57
CA ASP A 278 10.48 5.47 -18.45
C ASP A 278 11.98 5.16 -18.26
N ALA A 279 12.63 4.86 -19.39
CA ALA A 279 14.03 4.48 -19.44
C ALA A 279 14.96 5.58 -18.90
N GLU A 280 14.63 6.85 -19.16
CA GLU A 280 15.43 8.02 -18.75
C GLU A 280 15.56 8.09 -17.22
N ASN A 281 14.47 7.90 -16.49
CA ASN A 281 14.47 7.98 -15.02
C ASN A 281 14.60 6.61 -14.33
N SER A 282 14.73 5.52 -15.08
CA SER A 282 14.78 4.15 -14.55
C SER A 282 15.78 3.94 -13.40
N ARG A 283 16.96 4.58 -13.46
CA ARG A 283 17.97 4.50 -12.40
C ARG A 283 17.51 5.16 -11.10
N ALA A 284 16.74 6.25 -11.16
CA ALA A 284 16.18 6.89 -9.99
C ALA A 284 15.16 5.97 -9.29
N TYR A 285 14.26 5.35 -10.06
CA TYR A 285 13.29 4.38 -9.54
C TYR A 285 13.96 3.18 -8.88
N LEU A 286 15.00 2.62 -9.51
CA LEU A 286 15.75 1.50 -8.96
C LEU A 286 16.55 1.88 -7.70
N ARG A 287 17.16 3.08 -7.66
CA ARG A 287 17.87 3.58 -6.46
C ARG A 287 16.92 3.73 -5.28
N PHE A 288 15.73 4.30 -5.51
CA PHE A 288 14.72 4.44 -4.47
C PHE A 288 14.16 3.08 -4.04
N SER A 289 13.91 2.17 -4.99
CA SER A 289 13.51 0.78 -4.69
C SER A 289 14.57 0.07 -3.82
N ARG A 290 15.86 0.25 -4.13
CA ARG A 290 16.96 -0.28 -3.32
C ARG A 290 16.95 0.29 -1.91
N LEU A 291 16.73 1.60 -1.76
CA LEU A 291 16.59 2.23 -0.44
C LEU A 291 15.47 1.56 0.37
N LEU A 292 14.27 1.40 -0.21
CA LEU A 292 13.12 0.80 0.49
C LEU A 292 13.43 -0.61 1.01
N VAL A 293 14.09 -1.45 0.20
CA VAL A 293 14.47 -2.82 0.60
C VAL A 293 15.58 -2.81 1.65
N VAL A 294 16.57 -1.92 1.54
CA VAL A 294 17.62 -1.73 2.56
C VAL A 294 17.01 -1.29 3.88
N LEU A 295 16.04 -0.38 3.86
CA LEU A 295 15.28 0.03 5.05
C LEU A 295 14.47 -1.13 5.61
N GLY A 296 13.82 -1.94 4.77
CA GLY A 296 13.09 -3.14 5.20
C GLY A 296 13.97 -4.19 5.88
N LEU A 297 15.17 -4.44 5.35
CA LEU A 297 16.17 -5.33 5.98
C LEU A 297 16.67 -4.75 7.31
N THR A 298 16.89 -3.44 7.37
CA THR A 298 17.36 -2.77 8.59
C THR A 298 16.28 -2.80 9.68
N ASP A 299 15.04 -2.50 9.31
CA ASP A 299 13.85 -2.56 10.17
C ASP A 299 13.65 -3.98 10.75
N LEU A 300 13.73 -5.01 9.89
CA LEU A 300 13.67 -6.42 10.31
C LEU A 300 14.78 -6.77 11.32
N ASN A 301 16.03 -6.47 11.00
CA ASN A 301 17.16 -6.95 11.79
C ASN A 301 17.32 -6.19 13.11
N ILE A 302 16.98 -4.90 13.18
CA ILE A 302 16.99 -4.13 14.43
C ILE A 302 15.90 -4.66 15.37
N HIS A 303 14.66 -4.79 14.90
CA HIS A 303 13.54 -5.17 15.77
C HIS A 303 13.47 -6.66 16.10
N THR A 304 14.25 -7.50 15.42
CA THR A 304 14.49 -8.90 15.82
C THR A 304 15.73 -9.07 16.70
N GLY A 305 16.41 -7.98 17.05
CA GLY A 305 17.60 -7.99 17.90
C GLY A 305 18.85 -8.57 17.23
N LYS A 306 18.82 -8.82 15.91
CA LYS A 306 19.98 -9.32 15.16
C LYS A 306 21.04 -8.25 14.97
N TRP A 307 20.61 -6.99 14.80
CA TRP A 307 21.49 -5.83 14.64
C TRP A 307 21.26 -4.80 15.75
N THR A 308 22.34 -4.14 16.17
CA THR A 308 22.25 -2.89 16.92
C THR A 308 21.88 -1.74 15.97
N SER A 309 21.41 -0.62 16.52
CA SER A 309 21.16 0.59 15.73
C SER A 309 22.41 1.06 14.98
N GLU A 310 23.60 0.90 15.57
CA GLU A 310 24.87 1.26 14.92
C GLU A 310 25.17 0.35 13.72
N ARG A 311 24.97 -0.97 13.85
CA ARG A 311 25.11 -1.89 12.71
C ARG A 311 24.09 -1.57 11.61
N GLY A 312 22.88 -1.16 11.98
CA GLY A 312 21.88 -0.66 11.02
C GLY A 312 22.36 0.58 10.26
N ARG A 313 22.98 1.54 10.97
CA ARG A 313 23.60 2.74 10.36
C ARG A 313 24.69 2.38 9.37
N GLU A 314 25.61 1.50 9.76
CA GLU A 314 26.68 1.03 8.89
C GLU A 314 26.13 0.33 7.64
N TYR A 315 25.07 -0.48 7.80
CA TYR A 315 24.41 -1.14 6.68
C TYR A 315 23.77 -0.13 5.72
N LEU A 316 23.07 0.89 6.23
CA LEU A 316 22.53 1.97 5.41
C LEU A 316 23.64 2.71 4.67
N LYS A 317 24.72 3.11 5.36
CA LYS A 317 25.87 3.79 4.77
C LYS A 317 26.53 2.99 3.65
N LYS A 318 26.61 1.67 3.80
CA LYS A 318 27.22 0.78 2.79
C LYS A 318 26.33 0.55 1.57
N ASN A 319 25.00 0.66 1.71
CA ASN A 319 24.04 0.30 0.65
C ASN A 319 23.29 1.51 0.07
N SER A 320 23.52 2.71 0.61
CA SER A 320 22.85 3.94 0.23
C SER A 320 23.86 5.02 -0.20
N SER A 321 23.39 6.00 -0.96
CA SER A 321 24.12 7.23 -1.26
C SER A 321 23.48 8.43 -0.56
N TYR A 322 22.87 8.23 0.61
CA TYR A 322 22.29 9.31 1.41
C TYR A 322 23.32 9.94 2.33
N SER A 323 23.07 11.15 2.82
CA SER A 323 23.98 11.80 3.77
C SER A 323 23.85 11.12 5.14
N ALA A 324 24.88 11.22 5.97
CA ALA A 324 24.85 10.67 7.33
C ALA A 324 23.64 11.19 8.15
N ASN A 325 23.25 12.46 7.94
CA ASN A 325 22.05 13.03 8.54
C ASN A 325 20.77 12.35 8.04
N ARG A 326 20.61 12.15 6.72
CA ARG A 326 19.43 11.44 6.19
C ARG A 326 19.37 9.98 6.62
N GLU A 327 20.51 9.30 6.66
CA GLU A 327 20.61 7.94 7.20
C GLU A 327 20.18 7.88 8.67
N HIS A 328 20.58 8.87 9.48
CA HIS A 328 20.11 9.00 10.85
C HIS A 328 18.59 9.20 10.92
N LEU A 329 18.01 10.12 10.13
CA LEU A 329 16.57 10.36 10.11
C LEU A 329 15.77 9.11 9.69
N PHE A 330 16.31 8.28 8.79
CA PHE A 330 15.68 7.00 8.45
C PHE A 330 15.75 5.99 9.61
N LEU A 331 16.85 5.97 10.38
CA LEU A 331 16.97 5.13 11.57
C LEU A 331 16.03 5.59 12.70
N GLU A 332 15.82 6.89 12.89
CA GLU A 332 14.83 7.38 13.85
C GLU A 332 13.43 6.95 13.43
N GLN A 333 13.08 7.15 12.14
CA GLN A 333 11.77 6.79 11.62
C GLN A 333 11.48 5.29 11.74
N LEU A 334 12.45 4.40 11.49
CA LEU A 334 12.23 2.96 11.66
C LEU A 334 12.05 2.58 13.14
N GLN A 335 12.77 3.24 14.07
CA GLN A 335 12.64 2.97 15.50
C GLN A 335 11.29 3.46 16.04
N GLU A 336 10.83 4.61 15.58
CA GLU A 336 9.50 5.15 15.92
C GLU A 336 8.36 4.32 15.31
N LYS A 337 8.59 3.74 14.12
CA LYS A 337 7.57 2.97 13.38
C LYS A 337 8.07 1.56 13.01
N PRO A 338 8.23 0.66 13.99
CA PRO A 338 8.69 -0.71 13.73
C PRO A 338 7.82 -1.42 12.69
N GLY A 339 8.44 -2.08 11.72
CA GLY A 339 7.77 -2.94 10.74
C GLY A 339 7.18 -2.17 9.55
N LEU A 340 7.25 -0.84 9.54
CA LEU A 340 6.76 -0.02 8.43
C LEU A 340 7.49 -0.38 7.13
N PHE A 341 8.81 -0.26 7.09
CA PHE A 341 9.58 -0.49 5.86
C PHE A 341 9.58 -1.96 5.46
N LEU A 342 9.57 -2.87 6.44
CA LEU A 342 9.41 -4.28 6.16
C LEU A 342 8.06 -4.56 5.46
N SER A 343 6.95 -4.00 5.97
CA SER A 343 5.63 -4.19 5.36
C SER A 343 5.53 -3.65 3.92
N ILE A 344 6.21 -2.52 3.61
CA ILE A 344 6.29 -1.96 2.26
C ILE A 344 6.99 -2.96 1.32
N SER A 345 8.11 -3.53 1.76
CA SER A 345 8.86 -4.52 0.98
C SER A 345 8.04 -5.79 0.75
N LEU A 346 7.33 -6.29 1.78
CA LEU A 346 6.45 -7.45 1.64
C LEU A 346 5.31 -7.18 0.65
N GLY A 347 4.73 -5.98 0.68
CA GLY A 347 3.73 -5.56 -0.29
C GLY A 347 4.23 -5.55 -1.73
N ARG A 348 5.41 -4.96 -1.97
CA ARG A 348 6.06 -4.98 -3.29
C ARG A 348 6.24 -6.42 -3.81
N ILE A 349 6.77 -7.29 -2.96
CA ILE A 349 7.02 -8.70 -3.31
C ILE A 349 5.70 -9.41 -3.63
N PHE A 350 4.66 -9.19 -2.84
CA PHE A 350 3.32 -9.71 -3.10
C PHE A 350 2.80 -9.31 -4.49
N PHE A 351 2.86 -8.02 -4.86
CA PHE A 351 2.38 -7.55 -6.16
C PHE A 351 3.21 -8.08 -7.34
N ASN A 352 4.54 -8.15 -7.19
CA ASN A 352 5.41 -8.81 -8.17
C ASN A 352 5.04 -10.30 -8.36
N GLU A 353 4.79 -11.02 -7.26
CA GLU A 353 4.36 -12.43 -7.32
C GLU A 353 2.98 -12.57 -7.99
N MET A 354 2.03 -11.68 -7.69
CA MET A 354 0.71 -11.69 -8.34
C MET A 354 0.81 -11.41 -9.84
N LYS A 355 1.67 -10.47 -10.26
CA LYS A 355 1.93 -10.20 -11.68
C LYS A 355 2.51 -11.42 -12.38
N ARG A 356 3.47 -12.12 -11.77
CA ARG A 356 4.02 -13.37 -12.31
C ARG A 356 2.94 -14.45 -12.44
N LYS A 357 2.14 -14.66 -11.38
CA LYS A 357 1.03 -15.63 -11.41
C LYS A 357 -0.02 -15.27 -12.47
N CYS A 358 -0.27 -13.99 -12.69
CA CYS A 358 -1.17 -13.53 -13.76
C CYS A 358 -0.63 -14.00 -15.12
N LEU A 359 0.64 -13.70 -15.43
CA LEU A 359 1.27 -14.06 -16.71
C LEU A 359 1.31 -15.56 -16.95
N GLU A 360 1.33 -16.38 -15.89
CA GLU A 360 1.28 -17.85 -15.97
C GLU A 360 -0.14 -18.40 -16.18
N LYS A 361 -1.18 -17.68 -15.75
CA LYS A 361 -2.54 -18.22 -15.56
C LYS A 361 -3.64 -17.40 -16.22
N SER A 362 -3.32 -16.37 -16.99
CA SER A 362 -4.29 -15.48 -17.64
C SER A 362 -3.76 -14.94 -18.96
N SER A 363 -4.55 -14.13 -19.67
CA SER A 363 -4.13 -13.50 -20.93
C SER A 363 -3.12 -12.37 -20.68
N SER A 364 -2.20 -12.15 -21.64
CA SER A 364 -1.21 -11.07 -21.56
C SER A 364 -1.86 -9.68 -21.56
N GLU A 365 -3.01 -9.53 -22.22
CA GLU A 365 -3.81 -8.31 -22.23
C GLU A 365 -4.33 -7.97 -20.82
N PHE A 366 -4.95 -8.95 -20.14
CA PHE A 366 -5.43 -8.75 -18.78
C PHE A 366 -4.28 -8.42 -17.82
N CYS A 367 -3.16 -9.14 -17.94
CA CYS A 367 -1.99 -8.93 -17.08
C CYS A 367 -1.25 -7.60 -17.32
N GLY A 368 -1.68 -6.77 -18.26
CA GLY A 368 -1.22 -5.40 -18.45
C GLY A 368 -1.93 -4.41 -17.52
N LYS A 369 -2.63 -3.44 -18.10
CA LYS A 369 -3.28 -2.35 -17.37
C LYS A 369 -4.53 -2.79 -16.63
N ALA A 370 -5.31 -3.72 -17.16
CA ALA A 370 -6.53 -4.22 -16.51
C ALA A 370 -6.23 -4.85 -15.13
N PHE A 371 -5.14 -5.62 -15.01
CA PHE A 371 -4.64 -6.15 -13.75
C PHE A 371 -4.29 -5.03 -12.75
N HIS A 372 -3.59 -3.99 -13.21
CA HIS A 372 -3.24 -2.84 -12.38
C HIS A 372 -4.48 -2.05 -11.95
N GLN A 373 -5.42 -1.85 -12.87
CA GLN A 373 -6.66 -1.13 -12.63
C GLN A 373 -7.52 -1.83 -11.57
N LEU A 374 -7.64 -3.16 -11.67
CA LEU A 374 -8.36 -3.96 -10.68
C LEU A 374 -7.77 -3.78 -9.27
N ILE A 375 -6.45 -3.73 -9.12
CA ILE A 375 -5.80 -3.49 -7.82
C ILE A 375 -6.15 -2.09 -7.30
N VAL A 376 -5.95 -1.06 -8.14
CA VAL A 376 -6.17 0.33 -7.73
C VAL A 376 -7.64 0.60 -7.36
N ASP A 377 -8.58 0.07 -8.13
CA ASP A 377 -10.03 0.28 -7.94
C ASP A 377 -10.59 -0.50 -6.75
N GLN A 378 -9.92 -1.60 -6.37
CA GLN A 378 -10.30 -2.39 -5.21
C GLN A 378 -10.12 -1.59 -3.91
N GLY A 379 -9.07 -0.74 -3.85
CA GLY A 379 -8.70 -0.03 -2.63
C GLY A 379 -8.17 -0.98 -1.53
N PRO A 380 -7.72 -0.43 -0.38
CA PRO A 380 -7.05 -1.22 0.64
C PRO A 380 -7.93 -2.35 1.17
N VAL A 381 -7.40 -3.58 1.07
CA VAL A 381 -7.97 -4.82 1.61
C VAL A 381 -6.83 -5.69 2.16
N PRO A 382 -7.11 -6.65 3.05
CA PRO A 382 -6.13 -7.67 3.40
C PRO A 382 -5.59 -8.37 2.13
N LEU A 383 -4.27 -8.46 1.99
CA LEU A 383 -3.60 -9.06 0.83
C LEU A 383 -4.02 -10.52 0.57
N PRO A 384 -4.29 -11.38 1.57
CA PRO A 384 -4.86 -12.70 1.32
C PRO A 384 -6.22 -12.68 0.60
N TYR A 385 -7.07 -11.70 0.92
CA TYR A 385 -8.34 -11.50 0.21
C TYR A 385 -8.09 -11.02 -1.22
N LEU A 386 -7.16 -10.07 -1.41
CA LEU A 386 -6.79 -9.60 -2.75
C LEU A 386 -6.22 -10.73 -3.62
N GLU A 387 -5.35 -11.58 -3.07
CA GLU A 387 -4.81 -12.74 -3.78
C GLU A 387 -5.92 -13.67 -4.28
N SER A 388 -6.89 -13.97 -3.42
CA SER A 388 -8.04 -14.81 -3.76
C SER A 388 -8.86 -14.20 -4.90
N LEU A 389 -9.14 -12.89 -4.83
CA LEU A 389 -9.84 -12.14 -5.86
C LEU A 389 -9.09 -12.15 -7.20
N LEU A 390 -7.77 -11.92 -7.17
CA LEU A 390 -6.93 -11.93 -8.36
C LEU A 390 -6.86 -13.31 -9.01
N ILE A 391 -6.70 -14.38 -8.22
CA ILE A 391 -6.67 -15.76 -8.74
C ILE A 391 -8.00 -16.15 -9.39
N GLU A 392 -9.13 -15.75 -8.81
CA GLU A 392 -10.45 -15.92 -9.41
C GLU A 392 -10.51 -15.23 -10.79
N LYS A 393 -10.05 -13.98 -10.85
CA LYS A 393 -10.01 -13.18 -12.08
C LYS A 393 -9.05 -13.72 -13.14
N PHE A 394 -7.91 -14.28 -12.75
CA PHE A 394 -6.99 -14.93 -13.69
C PHE A 394 -7.68 -16.09 -14.40
N SER A 395 -8.42 -16.90 -13.63
CA SER A 395 -9.13 -18.08 -14.12
C SER A 395 -10.32 -17.74 -15.02
N GLU A 396 -11.01 -16.63 -14.76
CA GLU A 396 -12.08 -16.11 -15.63
C GLU A 396 -11.54 -15.70 -17.01
N ASN A 397 -10.44 -14.93 -17.03
CA ASN A 397 -9.85 -14.37 -18.26
C ASN A 397 -8.98 -15.36 -19.06
N LEU A 398 -8.72 -16.56 -18.53
CA LEU A 398 -8.08 -17.64 -19.29
C LEU A 398 -9.11 -18.39 -20.17
N ARG A 399 -10.40 -18.32 -19.81
CA ARG A 399 -11.49 -19.07 -20.46
C ARG A 399 -12.25 -18.24 -21.49
N SER A 400 -12.05 -16.93 -21.50
CA SER A 400 -12.50 -15.97 -22.53
C SER A 400 -11.46 -15.84 -23.61
#